data_AF-A0A2V5L2R7-F1
#
_entry.id   AF-A0A2V5L2R7-F1
#
_cell.length_a   1.000
_cell.length_b   1.000
_cell.length_c   1.000
_cell.angle_alpha   90.00
_cell.angle_beta   90.00
_cell.angle_gamma   90.00
#
_symmetry.space_group_name_H-M   'P 1'
#
loop_
_entity.id
_entity.type
_entity.pdbx_description
1 polymer ?
#
loop_
_entity_poly.entity_id
_entity_poly.type
_entity_poly.pdbx_seq_one_letter_code
_entity_poly.pdbx_strand_id
1 'polypeptide(L)'
;MFIWARGFGQEMYSGGIVYGPKAAFNISAPKGWVLGNANEQRLPCVLYPKGSSWAKAKTVIYAKIAGTDFEDVNEFVAFAIKGMEKTHGKPKEKIESGKTKDGRPYFINEYP
;
A
#
# COMPACT_ATOMS: atom_id res chain seq x y z
N MET A 1 -30.86 -19.75 -20.67
CA MET A 1 -29.65 -19.08 -21.21
C MET A 1 -29.70 -17.64 -20.73
N PHE A 2 -29.08 -17.33 -19.60
CA PHE A 2 -29.01 -15.96 -19.09
C PHE A 2 -27.60 -15.43 -19.33
N ILE A 3 -27.51 -14.49 -20.27
CA ILE A 3 -26.32 -13.70 -20.53
C ILE A 3 -26.23 -12.68 -19.41
N TRP A 4 -25.23 -12.79 -18.54
CA TRP A 4 -24.89 -11.71 -17.61
C TRP A 4 -23.64 -11.00 -18.10
N ALA A 5 -23.84 -9.73 -18.39
CA ALA A 5 -22.89 -8.80 -18.95
C ALA A 5 -21.61 -8.73 -18.10
N ARG A 6 -20.47 -8.66 -18.79
CA ARG A 6 -19.19 -8.22 -18.21
C ARG A 6 -19.43 -6.87 -17.55
N GLY A 7 -19.50 -6.87 -16.21
CA GLY A 7 -19.49 -5.65 -15.42
C GLY A 7 -18.26 -4.83 -15.80
N PHE A 8 -18.54 -3.58 -16.20
CA PHE A 8 -17.57 -2.58 -16.61
C PHE A 8 -16.34 -2.61 -15.70
N GLY A 9 -15.17 -2.86 -16.31
CA GLY A 9 -13.91 -2.59 -15.65
C GLY A 9 -13.91 -1.12 -15.28
N GLN A 10 -13.82 -0.82 -13.98
CA GLN A 10 -13.51 0.52 -13.50
C GLN A 10 -12.36 1.05 -14.36
N GLU A 11 -12.52 2.22 -14.98
CA GLU A 11 -11.43 2.86 -15.69
C GLU A 11 -10.25 2.94 -14.73
N MET A 12 -9.22 2.14 -15.03
CA MET A 12 -8.13 1.88 -14.10
C MET A 12 -7.15 3.03 -14.20
N TYR A 13 -7.36 4.02 -13.34
CA TYR A 13 -6.47 5.16 -13.21
C TYR A 13 -5.05 4.66 -12.93
N SER A 14 -4.09 5.20 -13.66
CA SER A 14 -2.65 4.94 -13.46
C SER A 14 -2.11 5.59 -12.18
N GLY A 15 -2.98 6.07 -11.29
CA GLY A 15 -2.66 6.68 -10.01
C GLY A 15 -3.90 7.05 -9.20
N GLY A 16 -3.69 7.47 -7.96
CA GLY A 16 -4.73 7.82 -7.01
C GLY A 16 -4.17 8.55 -5.80
N ILE A 17 -5.03 9.29 -5.10
CA ILE A 17 -4.66 10.02 -3.89
C ILE A 17 -5.06 9.19 -2.67
N VAL A 18 -4.09 8.95 -1.79
CA VAL A 18 -4.31 8.33 -0.49
C VAL A 18 -4.52 9.45 0.52
N TYR A 19 -5.69 9.45 1.16
CA TYR A 19 -6.03 10.41 2.20
C TYR A 19 -5.82 9.81 3.58
N GLY A 20 -5.23 10.61 4.48
CA GLY A 20 -5.14 10.35 5.90
C GLY A 20 -5.66 11.56 6.69
N PRO A 21 -5.72 11.47 8.03
CA PRO A 21 -6.36 12.50 8.85
C PRO A 21 -5.72 13.89 8.75
N LYS A 22 -4.40 13.96 8.50
CA LYS A 22 -3.62 15.21 8.48
C LYS A 22 -2.82 15.42 7.18
N ALA A 23 -2.85 14.46 6.25
CA ALA A 23 -2.03 14.49 5.05
C ALA A 23 -2.65 13.65 3.93
N ALA A 24 -2.25 13.93 2.70
CA ALA A 24 -2.57 13.09 1.54
C ALA A 24 -1.34 12.94 0.65
N PHE A 25 -1.24 11.79 -0.03
CA PHE A 25 -0.16 11.52 -0.99
C PHE A 25 -0.75 11.05 -2.32
N ASN A 26 -0.22 11.56 -3.43
CA ASN A 26 -0.53 11.03 -4.74
C ASN A 26 0.40 9.84 -5.04
N ILE A 27 -0.18 8.74 -5.51
CA ILE A 27 0.53 7.50 -5.85
C ILE A 27 0.23 7.19 -7.31
N SER A 28 1.27 6.91 -8.10
CA SER A 28 1.11 6.40 -9.46
C SER A 28 1.45 4.91 -9.51
N ALA A 29 0.65 4.16 -10.26
CA ALA A 29 0.90 2.75 -10.46
C ALA A 29 2.10 2.53 -11.40
N PRO A 30 2.96 1.55 -11.12
CA PRO A 30 4.01 1.13 -12.05
C PRO A 30 3.42 0.77 -13.42
N LYS A 31 4.24 0.86 -14.48
CA LYS A 31 3.82 0.44 -15.82
C LYS A 31 3.34 -1.02 -15.79
N GLY A 32 2.15 -1.28 -16.33
CA GLY A 32 1.54 -2.61 -16.35
C GLY A 32 0.80 -2.98 -15.06
N TRP A 33 0.72 -2.09 -14.09
CA TRP A 33 -0.05 -2.25 -12.85
C TRP A 33 -1.26 -1.31 -12.87
N VAL A 34 -2.21 -1.60 -11.99
CA VAL A 34 -3.46 -0.86 -11.84
C VAL A 34 -3.66 -0.49 -10.39
N LEU A 35 -4.27 0.67 -10.14
CA LEU A 35 -4.65 1.11 -8.80
C LEU A 35 -6.13 0.79 -8.58
N GLY A 36 -6.42 0.04 -7.53
CA GLY A 36 -7.75 -0.29 -7.05
C GLY A 36 -7.93 0.04 -5.58
N ASN A 37 -9.07 -0.38 -5.03
CA ASN A 37 -9.38 -0.27 -3.61
C ASN A 37 -9.65 -1.65 -3.00
N ALA A 38 -9.32 -1.85 -1.73
CA ALA A 38 -9.75 -3.02 -0.96
C ALA A 38 -10.54 -2.54 0.25
N ASN A 39 -11.77 -2.08 -0.04
CA ASN A 39 -12.67 -1.44 0.92
C ASN A 39 -12.97 -2.32 2.14
N GLU A 40 -13.10 -3.63 1.94
CA GLU A 40 -13.34 -4.62 3.01
C GLU A 40 -12.23 -4.62 4.07
N GLN A 41 -11.00 -4.31 3.68
CA GLN A 41 -9.83 -4.27 4.58
C GLN A 41 -9.42 -2.83 4.94
N ARG A 42 -10.27 -1.85 4.59
CA ARG A 42 -10.01 -0.41 4.76
C ARG A 42 -8.65 0.01 4.18
N LEU A 43 -8.25 -0.63 3.08
CA LEU A 43 -7.04 -0.28 2.33
C LEU A 43 -7.45 0.68 1.21
N PRO A 44 -7.21 1.98 1.37
CA PRO A 44 -7.68 3.02 0.44
C PRO A 44 -6.95 2.96 -0.91
N CYS A 45 -5.82 2.24 -0.98
CA CYS A 45 -5.00 2.17 -2.17
C CYS A 45 -4.28 0.82 -2.22
N VAL A 46 -4.58 0.07 -3.27
CA VAL A 46 -4.00 -1.24 -3.55
C VAL A 46 -3.62 -1.29 -5.03
N LEU A 47 -2.38 -1.66 -5.32
CA LEU A 47 -1.87 -1.84 -6.66
C LEU A 47 -1.58 -3.30 -6.93
N TYR A 48 -1.94 -3.76 -8.12
CA TYR A 48 -1.70 -5.12 -8.59
C TYR A 48 -1.48 -5.14 -10.11
N PRO A 49 -0.89 -6.20 -10.68
CA PRO A 49 -0.69 -6.32 -12.11
C PRO A 49 -2.02 -6.27 -12.90
N LYS A 50 -2.01 -5.60 -14.06
CA LYS A 50 -3.16 -5.52 -14.95
C LYS A 50 -3.64 -6.92 -15.36
N GLY A 51 -4.95 -7.15 -15.32
CA GLY A 51 -5.55 -8.46 -15.60
C GLY A 51 -5.59 -9.41 -14.40
N SER A 52 -5.06 -9.00 -13.24
CA SER A 52 -5.22 -9.71 -11.97
C SER A 52 -6.27 -9.03 -11.08
N SER A 53 -6.34 -9.43 -9.81
CA SER A 53 -7.09 -8.76 -8.76
C SER A 53 -6.30 -8.79 -7.45
N TRP A 54 -6.62 -7.90 -6.50
CA TRP A 54 -6.06 -7.94 -5.15
C TRP A 54 -6.05 -9.35 -4.55
N ALA A 55 -7.16 -10.07 -4.67
CA ALA A 55 -7.32 -11.41 -4.08
C ALA A 55 -6.54 -12.53 -4.80
N LYS A 56 -6.11 -12.31 -6.05
CA LYS A 56 -5.49 -13.35 -6.89
C LYS A 56 -4.06 -13.03 -7.32
N ALA A 57 -3.61 -11.79 -7.13
CA ALA A 57 -2.29 -11.36 -7.54
C ALA A 57 -1.22 -12.01 -6.65
N LYS A 58 -0.17 -12.54 -7.28
CA LYS A 58 1.01 -13.07 -6.57
C LYS A 58 1.74 -11.98 -5.77
N THR A 59 1.67 -10.74 -6.24
CA THR A 59 2.32 -9.59 -5.61
C THR A 59 1.36 -8.41 -5.66
N VAL A 60 1.27 -7.72 -4.52
CA VAL A 60 0.41 -6.57 -4.32
C VAL A 60 1.21 -5.49 -3.59
N ILE A 61 0.94 -4.23 -3.89
CA ILE A 61 1.46 -3.08 -3.14
C ILE A 61 0.24 -2.41 -2.52
N TYR A 62 0.27 -2.10 -1.24
CA TYR A 62 -0.80 -1.32 -0.62
C TYR A 62 -0.21 -0.17 0.18
N ALA A 63 -0.95 0.94 0.22
CA ALA A 63 -0.53 2.13 0.94
C ALA A 63 -1.47 2.40 2.11
N LYS A 64 -0.88 2.72 3.26
CA LYS A 64 -1.60 3.14 4.46
C LYS A 64 -0.89 4.35 5.07
N ILE A 65 -1.67 5.35 5.45
CA ILE A 65 -1.19 6.49 6.22
C ILE A 65 -1.45 6.20 7.70
N ALA A 66 -0.47 6.49 8.54
CA ALA A 66 -0.61 6.35 9.99
C ALA A 66 -1.81 7.19 10.50
N GLY A 67 -2.49 6.68 11.53
CA GLY A 67 -3.48 7.47 12.26
C GLY A 67 -2.83 8.61 13.06
N THR A 68 -3.64 9.34 13.82
CA THR A 68 -3.16 10.42 14.69
C THR A 68 -2.73 9.95 16.07
N ASP A 69 -2.69 8.64 16.28
CA ASP A 69 -2.39 8.03 17.59
C ASP A 69 -0.90 8.13 17.97
N PHE A 70 -0.04 8.53 17.03
CA PHE A 70 1.39 8.70 17.22
C PHE A 70 1.80 10.12 16.87
N GLU A 71 2.44 10.82 17.80
CA GLU A 71 3.07 12.12 17.56
C GLU A 71 4.53 11.98 17.14
N ASP A 72 5.21 10.91 17.59
CA ASP A 72 6.59 10.59 17.23
C ASP A 72 6.67 9.50 16.14
N VAL A 73 7.49 9.76 15.12
CA VAL A 73 7.66 8.85 13.97
C VAL A 73 8.36 7.55 14.37
N ASN A 74 9.31 7.58 15.31
CA ASN A 74 10.04 6.39 15.73
C ASN A 74 9.15 5.45 16.56
N GLU A 75 8.25 6.01 17.37
CA GLU A 75 7.22 5.22 18.07
C GLU A 75 6.30 4.50 17.08
N PHE A 76 5.82 5.20 16.05
CA PHE A 76 5.04 4.59 14.98
C PHE A 76 5.82 3.49 14.25
N VAL A 77 7.10 3.74 13.94
CA VAL A 77 7.97 2.75 13.28
C VAL A 77 8.14 1.49 14.14
N ALA A 78 8.41 1.64 15.43
CA ALA A 78 8.54 0.51 16.34
C ALA A 78 7.23 -0.29 16.46
N PHE A 79 6.09 0.40 16.54
CA PHE A 79 4.78 -0.22 16.51
C PHE A 79 4.51 -0.98 15.21
N ALA A 80 4.81 -0.38 14.07
CA ALA A 80 4.61 -0.98 12.75
C ALA A 80 5.47 -2.23 12.57
N ILE A 81 6.75 -2.19 12.94
CA ILE A 81 7.65 -3.35 12.89
C ILE A 81 7.10 -4.47 13.77
N LYS A 82 6.70 -4.18 15.02
CA LYS A 82 6.12 -5.17 15.92
C LYS A 82 4.81 -5.77 15.38
N GLY A 83 4.03 -5.00 14.63
CA GLY A 83 2.85 -5.47 13.92
C GLY A 83 3.20 -6.45 12.81
N MET A 84 4.14 -6.06 11.93
CA MET A 84 4.64 -6.91 10.85
C MET A 84 5.28 -8.19 11.38
N GLU A 85 5.98 -8.13 12.51
CA GLU A 85 6.60 -9.29 13.16
C GLU A 85 5.59 -10.38 13.53
N LYS A 86 4.38 -10.00 13.97
CA LYS A 86 3.35 -10.97 14.34
C LYS A 86 2.78 -11.72 13.15
N THR A 87 2.80 -11.12 11.96
CA THR A 87 2.14 -11.67 10.76
C THR A 87 3.13 -12.28 9.77
N HIS A 88 4.32 -11.69 9.65
CA HIS A 88 5.33 -12.02 8.65
C HIS A 88 6.68 -12.46 9.27
N GLY A 89 6.81 -12.46 10.59
CA GLY A 89 8.07 -12.77 11.27
C GLY A 89 9.04 -11.58 11.31
N LYS A 90 10.23 -11.81 11.86
CA LYS A 90 11.22 -10.72 12.05
C LYS A 90 11.70 -10.16 10.70
N PRO A 91 11.95 -8.84 10.60
CA PRO A 91 12.61 -8.28 9.43
C PRO A 91 13.90 -9.07 9.15
N LYS A 92 14.04 -9.57 7.92
CA LYS A 92 15.23 -10.31 7.50
C LYS A 92 16.40 -9.34 7.37
N GLU A 93 16.16 -8.22 6.70
CA GLU A 93 17.15 -7.16 6.52
C GLU A 93 16.50 -5.81 6.20
N LYS A 94 17.23 -4.74 6.50
CA LYS A 94 16.91 -3.38 6.07
C LYS A 94 17.60 -3.14 4.74
N ILE A 95 16.87 -3.31 3.65
CA ILE A 95 17.44 -3.27 2.29
C ILE A 95 17.73 -1.83 1.82
N GLU A 96 17.07 -0.83 2.40
CA GLU A 96 17.32 0.57 2.03
C GLU A 96 16.97 1.54 3.15
N SER A 97 17.68 2.68 3.20
CA SER A 97 17.22 3.89 3.88
C SER A 97 17.87 5.14 3.34
N GLY A 98 17.20 6.27 3.52
CA GLY A 98 17.72 7.56 3.10
C GLY A 98 16.81 8.70 3.52
N LYS A 99 16.86 9.78 2.73
CA LYS A 99 15.95 10.91 2.85
C LYS A 99 15.16 11.07 1.56
N THR A 100 13.89 11.40 1.68
CA THR A 100 13.04 11.83 0.57
C THR A 100 13.57 13.15 -0.01
N LYS A 101 13.03 13.56 -1.17
CA LYS A 101 13.39 14.84 -1.82
C LYS A 101 13.21 16.05 -0.90
N ASP A 102 12.24 16.01 0.02
CA ASP A 102 11.97 17.05 1.01
C ASP A 102 12.66 16.80 2.37
N GLY A 103 13.62 15.87 2.43
CA GLY A 103 14.50 15.67 3.58
C GLY A 103 13.96 14.75 4.68
N ARG A 104 12.78 14.14 4.50
CA ARG A 104 12.17 13.24 5.50
C ARG A 104 12.82 11.86 5.43
N PRO A 105 13.09 11.20 6.56
CA PRO A 105 13.71 9.89 6.56
C PRO A 105 12.77 8.82 5.97
N TYR A 106 13.32 7.84 5.27
CA TYR A 106 12.62 6.61 4.88
C TYR A 106 13.52 5.39 5.05
N PHE A 107 12.89 4.22 5.11
CA PHE A 107 13.57 2.94 5.03
C PHE A 107 12.66 1.87 4.41
N ILE A 108 13.28 0.78 3.95
CA ILE A 108 12.61 -0.40 3.40
C ILE A 108 13.16 -1.63 4.11
N ASN A 109 12.24 -2.46 4.62
CA ASN A 109 12.56 -3.74 5.23
C ASN A 109 12.05 -4.88 4.34
N GLU A 110 12.84 -5.94 4.20
CA GLU A 110 12.38 -7.23 3.67
C GLU A 110 11.97 -8.12 4.85
N TYR A 111 10.85 -8.83 4.68
CA TYR A 111 10.33 -9.82 5.63
C TYR A 111 10.32 -11.21 4.96
N PRO A 112 10.47 -12.30 5.74
CA PRO A 112 10.44 -13.68 5.24
C PRO A 112 9.16 -14.08 4.49
#